data_AF-A0AA37G0I0-F1
#
_entry.id   AF-A0AA37G0I0-F1
#
_cell.length_a   1.000
_cell.length_b   1.000
_cell.length_c   1.000
_cell.angle_alpha   90.00
_cell.angle_beta   90.00
_cell.angle_gamma   90.00
#
_symmetry.space_group_name_H-M   'P 1'
#
loop_
_entity.id
_entity.type
_entity.pdbx_description
1 polymer ?
#
loop_
_entity_poly.entity_id
_entity_poly.type
_entity_poly.pdbx_seq_one_letter_code
_entity_poly.pdbx_strand_id
1 'polypeptide(L)'
;MGVTVEVFKVGNELVYVPKIKQYRVNFDRQNSKFTSACASAEFVDIYFNYLYAANVFDYEALKDPEIKRDFDNFIQKQRKAQIEEADTFFNDDFPPLEPKLVSRSKVTV
;
A
#
# COMPACT_ATOMS: atom_id res chain seq x y z
N MET A 1 -2.92 -7.02 4.34
CA MET A 1 -3.57 -5.74 4.75
C MET A 1 -2.45 -4.74 4.92
N GLY A 2 -2.66 -3.48 4.56
CA GLY A 2 -1.65 -2.44 4.71
C GLY A 2 -2.27 -1.05 4.75
N VAL A 3 -1.49 -0.10 5.24
CA VAL A 3 -1.79 1.33 5.18
C VAL A 3 -0.84 1.96 4.18
N THR A 4 -1.36 2.80 3.29
CA THR A 4 -0.54 3.59 2.36
C THR A 4 -0.82 5.05 2.59
N VAL A 5 0.22 5.86 2.79
CA VAL A 5 0.10 7.32 2.83
C VAL A 5 0.54 7.86 1.49
N GLU A 6 -0.42 8.29 0.68
CA GLU A 6 -0.12 8.91 -0.60
C GLU A 6 0.10 10.41 -0.38
N VAL A 7 1.21 10.96 -0.88
CA VAL A 7 1.55 12.38 -0.73
C VAL A 7 1.50 13.05 -2.09
N PHE A 8 0.69 14.10 -2.20
CA PHE A 8 0.52 14.87 -3.43
C PHE A 8 0.97 16.31 -3.19
N LYS A 9 1.59 16.92 -4.21
CA LYS A 9 1.82 18.37 -4.23
C LYS A 9 0.71 19.04 -5.02
N VAL A 10 -0.09 19.89 -4.38
CA VAL A 10 -1.16 20.67 -5.01
C VAL A 10 -0.80 22.15 -4.89
N GLY A 11 -0.34 22.76 -5.99
CA GLY A 11 0.25 24.09 -5.95
C GLY A 11 1.51 24.14 -5.08
N ASN A 12 1.45 24.90 -3.98
CA ASN A 12 2.54 25.00 -3.00
C ASN A 12 2.32 24.13 -1.75
N GLU A 13 1.21 23.42 -1.65
CA GLU A 13 0.87 22.62 -0.47
C GLU A 13 1.12 21.12 -0.71
N LEU A 14 1.52 20.43 0.36
CA LEU A 14 1.61 18.97 0.40
C LEU A 14 0.32 18.43 1.05
N VAL A 15 -0.35 17.53 0.34
CA VAL A 15 -1.58 16.87 0.79
C VAL A 15 -1.26 15.42 1.07
N TYR A 16 -1.57 14.98 2.29
CA TYR A 16 -1.40 13.60 2.73
C TYR A 16 -2.73 12.88 2.65
N VAL A 17 -2.77 11.71 2.01
CA VAL A 17 -4.00 10.91 1.86
C VAL A 17 -3.74 9.51 2.40
N PRO A 18 -3.93 9.30 3.72
CA PRO A 18 -3.84 7.97 4.30
C PRO A 18 -4.98 7.08 3.79
N LYS A 19 -4.64 5.88 3.34
CA LYS A 19 -5.59 4.87 2.86
C LYS A 19 -5.35 3.55 3.57
N ILE A 20 -6.42 2.95 4.07
CA ILE A 20 -6.39 1.57 4.58
C ILE A 20 -6.79 0.66 3.42
N LYS A 21 -5.90 -0.26 3.04
CA LYS A 21 -6.09 -1.17 1.90
C LYS A 21 -6.00 -2.62 2.38
N GLN A 22 -6.99 -3.43 2.01
CA GLN A 22 -7.00 -4.86 2.24
C GLN A 22 -7.16 -5.60 0.91
N TYR A 23 -6.17 -6.42 0.60
CA TYR A 23 -6.21 -7.38 -0.48
C TYR A 23 -6.22 -8.78 0.12
N ARG A 24 -7.12 -9.63 -0.37
CA ARG A 24 -7.10 -11.06 -0.11
C ARG A 24 -6.87 -11.75 -1.45
N VAL A 25 -5.66 -12.25 -1.63
CA VAL A 25 -5.23 -12.96 -2.84
C VAL A 25 -5.33 -14.46 -2.58
N ASN A 26 -5.93 -15.19 -3.50
CA ASN A 26 -5.93 -16.65 -3.45
C ASN A 26 -4.73 -17.16 -4.26
N PHE A 27 -3.83 -17.87 -3.59
CA PHE A 27 -2.71 -18.57 -4.25
C PHE A 27 -3.12 -19.99 -4.56
N ASP A 28 -3.01 -20.37 -5.83
CA ASP A 28 -3.13 -21.76 -6.25
C ASP A 28 -1.77 -22.29 -6.77
N ARG A 29 -1.76 -23.54 -7.25
CA ARG A 29 -0.53 -24.20 -7.70
C ARG A 29 0.15 -23.45 -8.86
N GLN A 30 -0.59 -22.72 -9.70
CA GLN A 30 -0.05 -21.93 -10.81
C GLN A 30 0.81 -20.77 -10.30
N ASN A 31 0.54 -20.24 -9.10
CA ASN A 31 1.26 -19.13 -8.50
C ASN A 31 2.52 -19.54 -7.74
N SER A 32 2.78 -20.84 -7.56
CA SER A 32 3.92 -21.33 -6.76
C SER A 32 5.29 -20.90 -7.27
N LYS A 33 5.46 -20.74 -8.60
CA LYS A 33 6.72 -20.25 -9.18
C LYS A 33 6.97 -18.78 -8.82
N PHE A 34 5.93 -17.97 -8.74
CA PHE A 34 6.04 -16.55 -8.43
C PHE A 34 6.66 -16.31 -7.04
N THR A 35 6.29 -17.10 -6.03
CA THR A 35 6.76 -16.91 -4.65
C THR A 35 8.26 -17.15 -4.44
N SER A 36 8.93 -17.83 -5.38
CA SER A 36 10.37 -18.12 -5.31
C SER A 36 11.19 -17.45 -6.42
N ALA A 37 10.55 -16.70 -7.33
CA ALA A 37 11.20 -16.14 -8.51
C ALA A 37 11.77 -14.72 -8.33
N CYS A 38 11.67 -14.10 -7.15
CA CYS A 38 12.07 -12.71 -6.93
C CYS A 38 13.55 -12.40 -7.24
N ALA A 39 14.43 -13.41 -7.22
CA ALA A 39 15.85 -13.28 -7.56
C ALA A 39 16.19 -13.65 -9.01
N SER A 40 15.20 -14.07 -9.81
CA SER A 40 15.38 -14.52 -11.19
C SER A 40 15.18 -13.37 -12.19
N ALA A 41 15.90 -13.42 -13.31
CA ALA A 41 15.67 -12.57 -14.48
C ALA A 41 14.63 -13.17 -15.45
N GLU A 42 14.08 -14.35 -15.14
CA GLU A 42 13.04 -14.98 -15.95
C GLU A 42 11.72 -14.21 -15.88
N PHE A 43 11.01 -14.15 -17.00
CA PHE A 43 9.62 -13.71 -17.01
C PHE A 43 8.74 -14.74 -16.32
N VAL A 44 7.90 -14.27 -15.41
CA VAL A 44 6.92 -15.09 -14.69
C VAL A 44 5.56 -14.46 -14.91
N ASP A 45 4.64 -15.23 -15.47
CA ASP A 45 3.25 -14.81 -15.61
C ASP A 45 2.55 -14.88 -14.26
N ILE A 46 1.81 -13.83 -13.92
CA ILE A 46 1.14 -13.68 -12.64
C ILE A 46 -0.36 -13.50 -12.89
N TYR A 47 -1.14 -14.50 -12.50
CA TYR A 47 -2.60 -14.46 -12.56
C TYR A 47 -3.17 -14.68 -11.17
N PHE A 48 -3.80 -13.66 -10.60
CA PHE A 48 -4.38 -13.73 -9.25
C PHE A 48 -5.86 -13.42 -9.28
N ASN A 49 -6.64 -14.28 -8.65
CA ASN A 49 -7.96 -13.92 -8.16
C ASN A 49 -7.81 -13.24 -6.81
N TYR A 50 -8.38 -12.03 -6.68
CA TYR A 50 -8.31 -11.27 -5.44
C TYR A 50 -9.64 -10.61 -5.08
N LEU A 51 -9.86 -10.47 -3.77
CA LEU A 51 -10.85 -9.56 -3.23
C LEU A 51 -10.14 -8.32 -2.69
N TYR A 52 -10.79 -7.18 -2.83
CA TYR A 52 -10.22 -5.89 -2.45
C TYR A 52 -11.24 -5.03 -1.70
N ALA A 53 -10.75 -4.37 -0.65
CA ALA A 53 -11.43 -3.28 0.02
C ALA A 53 -10.42 -2.17 0.31
N ALA A 54 -10.83 -0.93 0.12
CA ALA A 54 -10.04 0.20 0.57
C ALA A 54 -10.92 1.37 0.97
N ASN A 55 -10.43 2.13 1.94
CA ASN A 55 -11.06 3.35 2.38
C ASN A 55 -9.99 4.42 2.59
N VAL A 56 -10.35 5.65 2.26
CA VAL A 56 -9.59 6.84 2.63
C VAL A 56 -9.87 7.13 4.10
N PHE A 57 -8.82 7.43 4.85
CA PHE A 57 -8.96 7.90 6.22
C PHE A 57 -9.02 9.43 6.23
N ASP A 58 -10.15 9.97 6.69
CA ASP A 58 -10.33 11.42 6.86
C ASP A 58 -9.58 11.89 8.11
N TYR A 59 -8.27 12.09 7.96
CA TYR A 59 -7.42 12.55 9.06
C TYR A 59 -7.69 14.02 9.40
N GLU A 60 -8.28 14.79 8.49
CA GLU A 60 -8.64 16.19 8.69
C GLU A 60 -9.79 16.32 9.69
N ALA A 61 -10.71 15.35 9.72
CA ALA A 61 -11.74 15.26 10.75
C ALA A 61 -11.18 15.17 12.18
N LEU A 62 -9.94 14.70 12.36
CA LEU A 62 -9.28 14.67 13.68
C LEU A 62 -8.89 16.06 14.20
N LYS A 63 -9.04 17.12 13.39
CA LYS A 63 -8.91 18.51 13.87
C LYS A 63 -10.04 18.91 14.80
N ASP A 64 -11.20 18.25 14.71
CA ASP A 64 -12.27 18.41 15.68
C ASP A 64 -11.91 17.66 16.99
N PRO A 65 -11.86 18.34 18.15
CA PRO A 65 -11.51 17.71 19.41
C PRO A 65 -12.45 16.57 19.84
N GLU A 66 -13.74 16.64 19.51
CA GLU A 66 -14.71 15.61 19.87
C GLU A 66 -14.50 14.35 19.04
N ILE A 67 -14.33 14.51 17.72
CA ILE A 67 -14.04 13.40 16.81
C ILE A 67 -12.72 12.74 17.19
N LYS A 68 -11.69 13.54 17.48
CA LYS A 68 -10.38 13.03 17.92
C LYS A 68 -10.50 12.21 19.21
N ARG A 69 -11.22 12.73 20.21
CA ARG A 69 -11.44 12.03 21.48
C ARG A 69 -12.14 10.69 21.25
N ASP A 70 -13.17 10.66 20.42
CA ASP A 70 -13.93 9.44 20.15
C ASP A 70 -13.09 8.42 19.37
N PHE A 71 -12.27 8.88 18.42
CA PHE A 71 -11.28 8.06 17.71
C PHE A 71 -10.24 7.46 18.67
N ASP A 72 -9.61 8.28 19.51
CA ASP A 72 -8.61 7.82 20.49
C ASP A 72 -9.20 6.77 21.44
N ASN A 73 -10.42 7.02 21.93
CA ASN A 73 -11.16 6.09 22.79
C ASN A 73 -11.44 4.76 22.08
N PHE A 74 -11.82 4.80 20.80
CA PHE A 74 -12.05 3.60 20.01
C PHE A 74 -10.75 2.79 19.86
N ILE A 75 -9.64 3.43 19.48
CA ILE A 75 -8.34 2.78 19.29
C ILE A 75 -7.86 2.16 20.60
N GLN A 76 -7.94 2.88 21.73
CA GLN A 76 -7.53 2.35 23.04
C GLN A 76 -8.34 1.13 23.44
N LYS A 77 -9.66 1.15 23.25
CA LYS A 77 -10.55 0.01 23.57
C LYS A 77 -10.30 -1.22 22.70
N GLN A 78 -9.93 -1.01 21.44
CA GLN A 78 -9.71 -2.08 20.47
C GLN A 78 -8.23 -2.49 20.33
N ARG A 79 -7.34 -1.92 21.15
CA ARG A 79 -5.91 -2.16 21.06
C ARG A 79 -5.60 -3.65 21.29
N LYS A 80 -4.99 -4.26 20.28
CA LYS A 80 -4.45 -5.64 20.31
C LYS A 80 -2.92 -5.60 20.20
N ALA A 81 -2.32 -6.75 19.92
CA ALA A 81 -0.91 -6.86 19.55
C ALA A 81 -0.57 -5.87 18.42
N GLN A 82 0.63 -5.30 18.49
CA GLN A 82 1.13 -4.37 17.49
C GLN A 82 1.42 -5.13 16.19
N ILE A 83 1.09 -4.54 15.03
CA ILE A 83 1.32 -5.23 13.75
C ILE A 83 2.81 -5.34 13.43
N GLU A 84 3.60 -4.44 14.00
CA GLU A 84 5.06 -4.33 13.93
C GLU A 84 5.76 -5.56 14.51
N GLU A 85 5.07 -6.32 15.36
CA GLU A 85 5.58 -7.57 15.96
C GLU A 85 5.39 -8.78 15.05
N ALA A 86 4.67 -8.66 13.93
CA ALA A 86 4.43 -9.77 13.01
C ALA A 86 5.63 -10.02 12.09
N ASP A 87 6.00 -11.29 11.87
CA ASP A 87 7.09 -11.69 10.96
C ASP A 87 6.89 -11.23 9.50
N THR A 88 5.66 -10.87 9.14
CA THR A 88 5.27 -10.41 7.80
C THR A 88 5.13 -8.90 7.70
N PHE A 89 5.47 -8.16 8.77
CA PHE A 89 5.43 -6.72 8.78
C PHE A 89 6.56 -6.13 7.92
N PHE A 90 6.20 -5.12 7.14
CA PHE A 90 7.14 -4.32 6.35
C PHE A 90 6.65 -2.87 6.30
N ASN A 91 7.58 -1.94 6.43
CA ASN A 91 7.33 -0.51 6.32
C ASN A 91 8.51 0.16 5.63
N ASP A 92 8.24 1.05 4.67
CA ASP A 92 9.25 1.78 3.92
C ASP A 92 8.66 3.04 3.27
N ASP A 93 9.52 4.02 3.01
CA ASP A 93 9.18 5.26 2.32
C ASP A 93 9.67 5.18 0.87
N PHE A 94 8.73 5.10 -0.07
CA PHE A 94 9.08 5.02 -1.49
C PHE A 94 9.28 6.43 -2.07
N PRO A 95 10.47 6.75 -2.62
CA PRO A 95 10.70 8.04 -3.24
C PRO A 95 9.78 8.23 -4.47
N PRO A 96 9.46 9.47 -4.84
CA PRO A 96 8.68 9.74 -6.04
C PRO A 96 9.34 9.10 -7.26
N LEU A 97 8.53 8.46 -8.12
CA LEU A 97 9.02 7.95 -9.39
C LEU A 97 9.53 9.14 -10.22
N GLU A 98 10.85 9.21 -10.45
CA GLU A 98 11.37 10.10 -11.49
C GLU A 98 10.78 9.65 -12.83
N PRO A 99 10.22 10.57 -13.64
CA PRO A 99 9.66 10.21 -14.93
C PRO A 99 10.77 9.61 -15.79
N LYS A 100 10.70 8.29 -16.01
CA LYS A 100 11.59 7.61 -16.95
C LYS A 100 11.29 8.15 -18.34
N LEU A 101 12.22 8.90 -18.93
CA LEU A 101 12.24 9.18 -20.36
C LEU A 101 12.39 7.84 -21.08
N VAL A 102 11.28 7.23 -21.48
CA VAL A 102 11.29 6.03 -22.31
C VAL A 102 11.76 6.45 -23.70
N SER A 103 13.07 6.44 -23.93
CA SER A 103 13.60 6.37 -25.28
C SER A 103 13.17 5.03 -25.86
N ARG A 104 12.13 5.02 -26.69
CA ARG A 104 11.75 3.84 -27.46
C ARG A 104 12.95 3.52 -28.36
N SER A 105 13.74 2.52 -27.99
CA SER A 105 14.75 1.94 -28.86
C SER A 105 14.03 1.48 -30.12
N LYS A 106 14.39 2.06 -31.27
CA LYS A 106 13.89 1.63 -32.57
C LYS A 106 14.27 0.16 -32.73
N VAL A 107 13.27 -0.72 -32.74
CA VAL A 107 13.44 -2.09 -33.21
C VAL A 107 13.67 -1.97 -34.72
N THR A 108 14.88 -2.25 -35.16
CA THR A 108 15.18 -2.46 -36.58
C THR A 108 14.63 -3.84 -36.94
N VAL A 109 13.67 -3.88 -37.85
CA VAL A 109 13.14 -5.11 -38.50
C VAL A 109 14.17 -5.62 -39.50
#